data_AF-A0A0N8GT73-F1
#
_entry.id   AF-A0A0N8GT73-F1
#
_cell.length_a   1.000
_cell.length_b   1.000
_cell.length_c   1.000
_cell.angle_alpha   90.00
_cell.angle_beta   90.00
_cell.angle_gamma   90.00
#
_symmetry.space_group_name_H-M   'P 1'
#
loop_
_entity.id
_entity.type
_entity.pdbx_description
1 polymer ?
#
loop_
_entity_poly.entity_id
_entity_poly.type
_entity_poly.pdbx_seq_one_letter_code
_entity_poly.pdbx_strand_id
1 'polypeptide(L)'
;MPISYSQPYELVCPTCQTPFVAEAWLIVDAEERPDLVQAIRDVTLHDTRCSSCGQTGVVPAPVLLHDRRARAVLFGVPYEMPEAEWNELAQGLLWMLIGALPREDQLPYLGNVQAEAGVAGVAEALDQLNYTPQSAAEAIGDALGSDDSEELPPLAEAIMRMLDADTPEELQAVLHEYPFLLDEAMDEGLAGLAEAAVDAGEFEISQAFERARMSLTQLRQTLDQSSQSRANPKPTATVAQASAPPPANWNTIRRAVLACEDASELAALRAEYPILASADADAWLAEDQQALRDVGDLGGAQLIGEARAVLRGER
;
A
#
# COMPACT_ATOMS: atom_id res chain seq x y z
N MET A 1 16.23 -1.06 -16.99
CA MET A 1 15.71 -0.92 -18.36
C MET A 1 14.44 -0.11 -18.26
N PRO A 2 14.03 0.65 -19.29
CA PRO A 2 12.73 1.29 -19.24
C PRO A 2 11.63 0.23 -19.08
N ILE A 3 10.64 0.50 -18.24
CA ILE A 3 9.49 -0.38 -18.01
C ILE A 3 8.47 -0.14 -19.13
N SER A 4 8.26 1.13 -19.47
CA SER A 4 7.45 1.58 -20.58
C SER A 4 8.05 1.13 -21.91
N TYR A 5 7.19 0.65 -22.82
CA TYR A 5 7.60 0.04 -24.07
C TYR A 5 6.75 0.53 -25.24
N SER A 6 7.42 0.97 -26.30
CA SER A 6 6.83 1.31 -27.59
C SER A 6 7.39 0.45 -28.72
N GLN A 7 6.62 0.33 -29.80
CA GLN A 7 7.07 -0.32 -31.02
C GLN A 7 6.60 0.43 -32.27
N PRO A 8 7.34 0.34 -33.39
CA PRO A 8 6.87 0.88 -34.66
C PRO A 8 5.63 0.12 -35.15
N TYR A 9 4.64 0.85 -35.63
CA TYR A 9 3.39 0.33 -36.18
C TYR A 9 3.19 0.85 -37.61
N GLU A 10 3.07 -0.07 -38.57
CA GLU A 10 2.89 0.27 -39.99
C GLU A 10 1.42 0.57 -40.30
N LEU A 11 1.16 1.74 -40.87
CA LEU A 11 -0.18 2.21 -41.23
C LEU A 11 -0.24 2.64 -42.70
N VAL A 12 -1.45 2.63 -43.25
CA VAL A 12 -1.74 3.21 -44.57
C VAL A 12 -2.76 4.32 -44.39
N CYS A 13 -2.41 5.54 -44.82
CA CYS A 13 -3.32 6.68 -44.69
C CYS A 13 -4.57 6.49 -45.56
N PRO A 14 -5.80 6.60 -45.02
CA PRO A 14 -7.02 6.40 -45.81
C PRO A 14 -7.24 7.51 -46.87
N THR A 15 -6.75 8.73 -46.61
CA THR A 15 -6.90 9.89 -47.51
C THR A 15 -5.94 9.87 -48.70
N CYS A 16 -4.64 9.65 -48.47
CA CYS A 16 -3.61 9.74 -49.51
C CYS A 16 -2.95 8.41 -49.86
N GLN A 17 -3.32 7.32 -49.19
CA GLN A 17 -2.80 5.95 -49.38
C GLN A 17 -1.28 5.81 -49.21
N THR A 18 -0.61 6.81 -48.65
CA THR A 18 0.82 6.73 -48.35
C THR A 18 1.01 5.83 -47.12
N PRO A 19 1.83 4.77 -47.20
CA PRO A 19 2.23 4.00 -46.03
C PRO A 19 3.15 4.85 -45.16
N PHE A 20 2.97 4.78 -43.84
CA PHE A 20 3.82 5.48 -42.88
C PHE A 20 3.92 4.66 -41.59
N VAL A 21 4.95 4.94 -40.79
CA VAL A 21 5.16 4.30 -39.50
C VAL A 21 4.77 5.28 -38.40
N ALA A 22 3.97 4.82 -37.45
CA ALA A 22 3.65 5.51 -36.22
C ALA A 22 4.31 4.79 -35.03
N GLU A 23 4.53 5.49 -33.93
CA GLU A 23 4.97 4.88 -32.67
C GLU A 23 3.75 4.45 -31.86
N ALA A 24 3.70 3.18 -31.46
CA ALA A 24 2.62 2.63 -30.63
C ALA A 24 3.16 2.28 -29.25
N TRP A 25 2.69 2.98 -28.22
CA TRP A 25 2.96 2.66 -26.82
C TRP A 25 2.11 1.48 -26.37
N LEU A 26 2.75 0.37 -25.98
CA LEU A 26 2.06 -0.85 -25.55
C LEU A 26 2.11 -1.06 -24.04
N ILE A 27 3.18 -0.63 -23.38
CA ILE A 27 3.31 -0.66 -21.92
C ILE A 27 3.61 0.76 -21.47
N VAL A 28 2.84 1.25 -20.50
CA VAL A 28 3.03 2.55 -19.86
C VAL A 28 3.15 2.31 -18.37
N ASP A 29 4.29 2.67 -17.79
CA ASP A 29 4.48 2.71 -16.33
C ASP A 29 4.20 4.13 -15.85
N ALA A 30 3.24 4.26 -14.92
CA ALA A 30 2.73 5.56 -14.51
C ALA A 30 3.79 6.41 -13.81
N GLU A 31 4.67 5.78 -13.03
CA GLU A 31 5.75 6.49 -12.33
C GLU A 31 6.91 6.84 -13.27
N GLU A 32 7.19 6.02 -14.29
CA GLU A 32 8.25 6.30 -15.26
C GLU A 32 7.84 7.36 -16.29
N ARG A 33 6.59 7.32 -16.78
CA ARG A 33 6.09 8.14 -17.89
C ARG A 33 4.76 8.82 -17.56
N PRO A 34 4.74 9.79 -16.63
CA PRO A 34 3.52 10.54 -16.30
C PRO A 34 2.97 11.35 -17.49
N ASP A 35 3.82 11.70 -18.46
CA ASP A 35 3.41 12.34 -19.70
C ASP A 35 2.51 11.43 -20.57
N LEU A 36 2.80 10.12 -20.61
CA LEU A 36 1.97 9.15 -21.33
C LEU A 36 0.68 8.84 -20.56
N VAL A 37 0.71 8.89 -19.23
CA VAL A 37 -0.49 8.80 -18.40
C VAL A 37 -1.45 9.95 -18.73
N GLN A 38 -0.92 11.18 -18.85
CA GLN A 38 -1.75 12.32 -19.27
C GLN A 38 -2.31 12.10 -20.69
N ALA A 39 -1.50 11.58 -21.61
CA ALA A 39 -1.99 11.23 -22.95
C ALA A 39 -3.08 10.13 -22.93
N ILE A 40 -3.05 9.21 -21.97
CA ILE A 40 -4.14 8.25 -21.74
C ILE A 40 -5.39 8.97 -21.25
N ARG A 41 -5.28 9.82 -20.23
CA ARG A 41 -6.41 10.60 -19.68
C ARG A 41 -7.08 11.48 -20.74
N ASP A 42 -6.27 12.12 -21.58
CA ASP A 42 -6.75 12.95 -22.70
C ASP A 42 -7.27 12.11 -23.87
N VAL A 43 -7.12 10.77 -23.82
CA VAL A 43 -7.47 9.82 -24.88
C VAL A 43 -6.73 10.11 -26.19
N THR A 44 -5.47 10.53 -26.10
CA THR A 44 -4.61 10.92 -27.23
C THR A 44 -3.36 10.06 -27.38
N LEU A 45 -3.13 9.06 -26.50
CA LEU A 45 -1.92 8.23 -26.49
C LEU A 45 -1.55 7.64 -27.87
N HIS A 46 -2.57 7.22 -28.63
CA HIS A 46 -2.41 6.59 -29.94
C HIS A 46 -2.83 7.50 -31.09
N ASP A 47 -2.95 8.81 -30.85
CA ASP A 47 -3.19 9.77 -31.92
C ASP A 47 -1.97 9.84 -32.84
N THR A 48 -2.22 9.83 -34.14
CA THR A 48 -1.18 9.91 -35.15
C THR A 48 -1.56 10.82 -36.29
N ARG A 49 -0.54 11.33 -36.98
CA ARG A 49 -0.70 12.23 -38.12
C ARG A 49 0.11 11.72 -39.31
N CYS A 50 -0.57 11.55 -40.44
CA CYS A 50 0.09 11.20 -41.69
C CYS A 50 1.10 12.28 -42.09
N SER A 51 2.36 11.89 -42.27
CA SER A 51 3.47 12.78 -42.66
C SER A 51 3.33 13.38 -44.07
N SER A 52 2.52 12.76 -44.94
CA SER A 52 2.33 13.17 -46.34
C SER A 52 1.23 14.22 -46.51
N CYS A 53 0.06 14.02 -45.91
CA CYS A 53 -1.11 14.89 -46.11
C CYS A 53 -1.64 15.57 -44.84
N GLY A 54 -1.09 15.23 -43.66
CA GLY A 54 -1.51 15.81 -42.39
C GLY A 54 -2.83 15.28 -41.82
N GLN A 55 -3.44 14.27 -42.45
CA GLN A 55 -4.61 13.57 -41.93
C GLN A 55 -4.31 12.97 -40.56
N THR A 56 -5.20 13.20 -39.59
CA THR A 56 -5.14 12.58 -38.26
C THR A 56 -5.91 11.26 -38.23
N GLY A 57 -5.50 10.37 -37.34
CA GLY A 57 -6.13 9.08 -37.07
C GLY A 57 -5.60 8.48 -35.77
N VAL A 58 -6.06 7.27 -35.44
CA VAL A 58 -5.68 6.57 -34.22
C VAL A 58 -4.97 5.26 -34.60
N VAL A 59 -3.88 4.94 -33.89
CA VAL A 59 -3.22 3.65 -34.01
C VAL A 59 -4.07 2.59 -33.27
N PRO A 60 -4.53 1.51 -33.93
CA PRO A 60 -5.32 0.48 -33.28
C PRO A 60 -4.40 -0.50 -32.51
N ALA A 61 -3.67 0.02 -31.53
CA ALA A 61 -2.76 -0.75 -30.68
C ALA A 61 -3.38 -0.96 -29.29
N PRO A 62 -3.05 -2.07 -28.61
CA PRO A 62 -3.40 -2.23 -27.20
C PRO A 62 -2.52 -1.33 -26.33
N VAL A 63 -2.95 -1.11 -25.09
CA VAL A 63 -2.13 -0.49 -24.06
C VAL A 63 -2.27 -1.24 -22.74
N LEU A 64 -1.16 -1.50 -22.07
CA LEU A 64 -1.09 -2.00 -20.70
C LEU A 64 -0.54 -0.88 -19.81
N LEU A 65 -1.40 -0.29 -18.99
CA LEU A 65 -1.02 0.69 -17.99
C LEU A 65 -0.69 -0.04 -16.68
N HIS A 66 0.46 0.29 -16.10
CA HIS A 66 0.90 -0.17 -14.79
C HIS A 66 1.01 1.04 -13.87
N ASP A 67 0.32 0.98 -12.73
CA ASP A 67 0.34 2.02 -11.70
C ASP A 67 0.66 1.37 -10.36
N ARG A 68 1.86 1.65 -9.82
CA ARG A 68 2.32 1.07 -8.55
C ARG A 68 1.63 1.70 -7.36
N ARG A 69 1.33 3.00 -7.45
CA ARG A 69 0.63 3.75 -6.39
C ARG A 69 -0.79 3.22 -6.21
N ALA A 70 -1.53 3.08 -7.32
CA ALA A 70 -2.87 2.51 -7.32
C ALA A 70 -2.88 0.98 -7.20
N ARG A 71 -1.71 0.32 -7.29
CA ARG A 71 -1.55 -1.15 -7.33
C ARG A 71 -2.46 -1.80 -8.36
N ALA A 72 -2.47 -1.22 -9.55
CA ALA A 72 -3.37 -1.61 -10.63
C ALA A 72 -2.62 -1.89 -11.93
N VAL A 73 -3.18 -2.83 -12.70
CA VAL A 73 -2.76 -3.10 -14.07
C VAL A 73 -4.01 -3.06 -14.95
N LEU A 74 -4.08 -2.07 -15.84
CA LEU A 74 -5.21 -1.84 -16.72
C LEU A 74 -4.81 -2.15 -18.16
N PHE A 75 -5.65 -2.89 -18.88
CA PHE A 75 -5.40 -3.30 -20.25
C PHE A 75 -6.50 -2.75 -21.17
N GLY A 76 -6.13 -1.82 -22.05
CA GLY A 76 -7.02 -1.29 -23.07
C GLY A 76 -7.14 -2.25 -24.24
N VAL A 77 -8.28 -2.94 -24.33
CA VAL A 77 -8.62 -3.89 -25.38
C VAL A 77 -8.85 -3.14 -26.71
N PRO A 78 -8.13 -3.47 -27.80
CA PRO A 78 -8.43 -2.92 -29.12
C PRO A 78 -9.84 -3.30 -29.58
N TYR A 79 -10.51 -2.37 -30.27
CA TYR A 79 -11.82 -2.64 -30.85
C TYR A 79 -11.78 -3.83 -31.82
N GLU A 80 -12.87 -4.60 -31.85
CA GLU A 80 -13.08 -5.74 -32.77
C GLU A 80 -12.16 -6.95 -32.55
N MET A 81 -11.43 -7.04 -31.43
CA MET A 81 -10.58 -8.18 -31.10
C MET A 81 -11.33 -9.27 -30.30
N PRO A 82 -11.29 -10.55 -30.70
CA PRO A 82 -11.87 -11.66 -29.93
C PRO A 82 -11.23 -11.85 -28.56
N GLU A 83 -12.00 -12.38 -27.61
CA GLU A 83 -11.57 -12.53 -26.22
C GLU A 83 -10.31 -13.39 -26.02
N ALA A 84 -10.21 -14.50 -26.77
CA ALA A 84 -9.02 -15.35 -26.71
C ALA A 84 -7.76 -14.61 -27.19
N GLU A 85 -7.89 -13.80 -28.24
CA GLU A 85 -6.77 -13.08 -28.85
C GLU A 85 -6.26 -11.96 -27.94
N TRP A 86 -7.16 -11.15 -27.38
CA TRP A 86 -6.72 -10.07 -26.50
C TRP A 86 -6.20 -10.60 -25.16
N ASN A 87 -6.71 -11.73 -24.66
CA ASN A 87 -6.17 -12.37 -23.45
C ASN A 87 -4.73 -12.84 -23.65
N GLU A 88 -4.41 -13.49 -24.77
CA GLU A 88 -3.04 -13.91 -25.09
C GLU A 88 -2.10 -12.69 -25.20
N LEU A 89 -2.57 -11.62 -25.85
CA LEU A 89 -1.83 -10.36 -25.99
C LEU A 89 -1.56 -9.71 -24.61
N ALA A 90 -2.58 -9.61 -23.77
CA ALA A 90 -2.48 -9.03 -22.42
C ALA A 90 -1.50 -9.82 -21.56
N GLN A 91 -1.55 -11.15 -21.59
CA GLN A 91 -0.59 -12.01 -20.89
C GLN A 91 0.85 -11.80 -21.40
N GLY A 92 1.04 -11.66 -22.71
CA GLY A 92 2.34 -11.38 -23.30
C GLY A 92 2.94 -10.06 -22.81
N LEU A 93 2.14 -8.99 -22.81
CA LEU A 93 2.56 -7.68 -22.29
C LEU A 93 2.82 -7.71 -20.78
N LEU A 94 1.99 -8.44 -20.02
CA LEU A 94 2.18 -8.61 -18.58
C LEU A 94 3.51 -9.32 -18.26
N TRP A 95 3.86 -10.38 -19.00
CA TRP A 95 5.15 -11.06 -18.82
C TRP A 95 6.33 -10.15 -19.14
N MET A 96 6.20 -9.28 -20.15
CA MET A 96 7.21 -8.28 -20.47
C MET A 96 7.35 -7.24 -19.35
N LEU A 97 6.24 -6.74 -18.81
CA LEU A 97 6.20 -5.84 -17.67
C LEU A 97 6.90 -6.45 -16.44
N ILE A 98 6.50 -7.65 -16.04
CA ILE A 98 7.11 -8.36 -14.88
C ILE A 98 8.61 -8.56 -15.09
N GLY A 99 9.04 -8.88 -16.32
CA GLY A 99 10.45 -9.03 -16.65
C GLY A 99 11.26 -7.73 -16.60
N ALA A 100 10.62 -6.58 -16.79
CA ALA A 100 11.24 -5.26 -16.71
C ALA A 100 11.30 -4.70 -15.29
N LEU A 101 10.40 -5.14 -14.40
CA LEU A 101 10.33 -4.69 -13.00
C LEU A 101 11.45 -5.30 -12.11
N PRO A 102 11.99 -4.52 -11.17
CA PRO A 102 12.83 -5.04 -10.07
C PRO A 102 12.11 -6.12 -9.27
N ARG A 103 12.85 -7.04 -8.63
CA ARG A 103 12.23 -8.14 -7.86
C ARG A 103 11.43 -7.64 -6.67
N GLU A 104 11.83 -6.55 -6.03
CA GLU A 104 11.06 -5.93 -4.95
C GLU A 104 9.67 -5.42 -5.40
N ASP A 105 9.53 -5.03 -6.67
CA ASP A 105 8.30 -4.45 -7.22
C ASP A 105 7.36 -5.51 -7.83
N GLN A 106 7.78 -6.79 -7.86
CA GLN A 106 6.98 -7.91 -8.38
C GLN A 106 5.94 -8.39 -7.37
N LEU A 107 4.96 -7.54 -7.09
CA LEU A 107 3.94 -7.78 -6.08
C LEU A 107 2.74 -8.57 -6.63
N PRO A 108 1.92 -9.20 -5.75
CA PRO A 108 0.81 -10.07 -6.18
C PRO A 108 -0.27 -9.39 -7.04
N TYR A 109 -0.44 -8.07 -6.95
CA TYR A 109 -1.46 -7.35 -7.71
C TYR A 109 -1.24 -7.41 -9.23
N LEU A 110 0.01 -7.64 -9.67
CA LEU A 110 0.35 -7.76 -11.09
C LEU A 110 -0.42 -8.92 -11.78
N GLY A 111 -0.88 -9.91 -11.01
CA GLY A 111 -1.71 -11.01 -11.54
C GLY A 111 -3.16 -10.61 -11.84
N ASN A 112 -3.61 -9.45 -11.39
CA ASN A 112 -4.98 -8.97 -11.55
C ASN A 112 -5.06 -7.88 -12.63
N VAL A 113 -5.05 -8.31 -13.89
CA VAL A 113 -5.20 -7.42 -15.04
C VAL A 113 -6.69 -7.11 -15.26
N GLN A 114 -7.04 -5.83 -15.26
CA GLN A 114 -8.39 -5.35 -15.55
C GLN A 114 -8.47 -4.98 -17.03
N ALA A 115 -9.44 -5.53 -17.75
CA ALA A 115 -9.60 -5.29 -19.17
C ALA A 115 -10.65 -4.21 -19.42
N GLU A 116 -10.25 -3.17 -20.14
CA GLU A 116 -11.03 -1.98 -20.39
C GLU A 116 -11.26 -1.75 -21.89
N ALA A 117 -12.29 -0.97 -22.23
CA ALA A 117 -12.67 -0.68 -23.61
C ALA A 117 -11.71 0.32 -24.29
N GLY A 118 -10.55 -0.18 -24.72
CA GLY A 118 -9.51 0.62 -25.38
C GLY A 118 -8.88 1.66 -24.45
N VAL A 119 -8.22 2.68 -25.04
CA VAL A 119 -7.57 3.76 -24.28
C VAL A 119 -8.58 4.56 -23.46
N ALA A 120 -9.78 4.80 -24.00
CA ALA A 120 -10.84 5.54 -23.33
C ALA A 120 -11.31 4.83 -22.05
N GLY A 121 -11.51 3.50 -22.08
CA GLY A 121 -11.87 2.75 -20.89
C GLY A 121 -10.76 2.75 -19.84
N VAL A 122 -9.48 2.66 -20.26
CA VAL A 122 -8.34 2.79 -19.35
C VAL A 122 -8.30 4.16 -18.69
N ALA A 123 -8.59 5.24 -19.44
CA ALA A 123 -8.67 6.59 -18.89
C ALA A 123 -9.75 6.69 -17.81
N GLU A 124 -10.95 6.18 -18.10
CA GLU A 124 -12.07 6.17 -17.15
C GLU A 124 -11.74 5.36 -15.89
N ALA A 125 -11.19 4.15 -16.04
CA ALA A 125 -10.77 3.32 -14.92
C ALA A 125 -9.64 3.96 -14.10
N LEU A 126 -8.70 4.65 -14.75
CA LEU A 126 -7.64 5.40 -14.10
C LEU A 126 -8.20 6.57 -13.27
N ASP A 127 -9.18 7.29 -13.80
CA ASP A 127 -9.86 8.36 -13.08
C ASP A 127 -10.64 7.81 -11.88
N GLN A 128 -11.30 6.66 -12.02
CA GLN A 128 -11.99 5.99 -10.92
C GLN A 128 -11.04 5.54 -9.80
N LEU A 129 -9.87 4.99 -10.13
CA LEU A 129 -8.85 4.62 -9.14
C LEU A 129 -8.32 5.85 -8.38
N ASN A 130 -8.24 6.99 -9.07
CA ASN A 130 -7.82 8.27 -8.50
C ASN A 130 -8.99 9.11 -7.92
N TYR A 131 -10.22 8.61 -8.00
CA TYR A 131 -11.39 9.29 -7.44
C TYR A 131 -11.29 9.38 -5.91
N THR A 132 -10.65 8.41 -5.26
CA THR A 132 -10.48 8.38 -3.79
C THR A 132 -9.68 9.56 -3.21
N PRO A 133 -8.55 10.02 -3.81
CA PRO A 133 -7.84 11.21 -3.33
C PRO A 133 -8.43 12.56 -3.78
N GLN A 134 -9.03 12.67 -4.96
CA GLN A 134 -9.43 13.98 -5.52
C GLN A 134 -10.83 14.43 -5.05
N SER A 135 -11.77 13.49 -4.90
CA SER A 135 -13.09 13.76 -4.30
C SER A 135 -12.99 14.11 -2.81
N ALA A 136 -12.03 13.53 -2.08
CA ALA A 136 -11.76 13.91 -0.69
C ALA A 136 -11.28 15.37 -0.59
N ALA A 137 -10.41 15.81 -1.50
CA ALA A 137 -9.94 17.19 -1.55
C ALA A 137 -11.04 18.20 -1.92
N GLU A 138 -11.87 17.88 -2.89
CA GLU A 138 -13.04 18.69 -3.29
C GLU A 138 -14.11 18.71 -2.19
N ALA A 139 -14.41 17.56 -1.56
CA ALA A 139 -15.32 17.48 -0.42
C ALA A 139 -14.81 18.25 0.80
N ILE A 140 -13.48 18.26 1.04
CA ILE A 140 -12.86 19.11 2.06
C ILE A 140 -12.99 20.59 1.67
N GLY A 141 -12.78 20.96 0.40
CA GLY A 141 -12.94 22.33 -0.09
C GLY A 141 -14.37 22.86 0.06
N ASP A 142 -15.36 22.06 -0.35
CA ASP A 142 -16.78 22.40 -0.24
C ASP A 142 -17.25 22.47 1.23
N ALA A 143 -16.84 21.53 2.07
CA ALA A 143 -17.20 21.53 3.50
C ALA A 143 -16.53 22.66 4.30
N LEU A 144 -15.34 23.14 3.86
CA LEU A 144 -14.66 24.29 4.44
C LEU A 144 -15.11 25.64 3.82
N GLY A 145 -16.03 25.61 2.85
CA GLY A 145 -16.63 26.80 2.25
C GLY A 145 -15.68 27.63 1.39
N SER A 146 -14.68 27.01 0.78
CA SER A 146 -13.74 27.67 -0.13
C SER A 146 -14.14 27.43 -1.59
N ASP A 147 -14.57 28.49 -2.29
CA ASP A 147 -14.97 28.49 -3.71
C ASP A 147 -13.79 28.34 -4.70
N ASP A 148 -12.54 28.30 -4.21
CA ASP A 148 -11.33 28.26 -5.03
C ASP A 148 -10.63 26.89 -4.94
N SER A 149 -10.78 26.08 -6.00
CA SER A 149 -10.23 24.71 -6.11
C SER A 149 -8.73 24.64 -6.47
N GLU A 150 -8.05 25.78 -6.68
CA GLU A 150 -6.65 25.84 -7.13
C GLU A 150 -5.61 25.99 -6.01
N GLU A 151 -6.04 26.32 -4.79
CA GLU A 151 -5.21 26.27 -3.59
C GLU A 151 -5.88 25.31 -2.62
N LEU A 152 -5.46 24.04 -2.64
CA LEU A 152 -5.82 23.10 -1.58
C LEU A 152 -5.58 23.79 -0.23
N PRO A 153 -6.59 23.94 0.64
CA PRO A 153 -6.37 24.48 1.97
C PRO A 153 -5.20 23.71 2.60
N PRO A 154 -4.27 24.35 3.33
CA PRO A 154 -3.10 23.66 3.92
C PRO A 154 -3.47 22.40 4.72
N LEU A 155 -4.71 22.36 5.20
CA LEU A 155 -5.35 21.22 5.82
C LEU A 155 -5.60 20.03 4.88
N ALA A 156 -6.16 20.26 3.69
CA ALA A 156 -6.42 19.21 2.70
C ALA A 156 -5.12 18.56 2.22
N GLU A 157 -4.09 19.38 1.96
CA GLU A 157 -2.75 18.89 1.60
C GLU A 157 -2.12 18.06 2.74
N ALA A 158 -2.27 18.50 3.99
CA ALA A 158 -1.76 17.77 5.15
C ALA A 158 -2.46 16.41 5.35
N ILE A 159 -3.79 16.35 5.19
CA ILE A 159 -4.56 15.11 5.29
C ILE A 159 -4.19 14.14 4.16
N MET A 160 -4.07 14.62 2.92
CA MET A 160 -3.66 13.78 1.79
C MET A 160 -2.25 13.24 1.95
N ARG A 161 -1.27 14.07 2.36
CA ARG A 161 0.08 13.59 2.66
C ARG A 161 0.11 12.57 3.79
N MET A 162 -0.75 12.71 4.78
CA MET A 162 -0.88 11.72 5.86
C MET A 162 -1.45 10.39 5.35
N LEU A 163 -2.44 10.43 4.46
CA LEU A 163 -3.05 9.25 3.87
C LEU A 163 -2.16 8.55 2.84
N ASP A 164 -1.27 9.29 2.17
CA ASP A 164 -0.29 8.79 1.19
C ASP A 164 1.02 8.32 1.85
N ALA A 165 1.19 8.53 3.17
CA ALA A 165 2.38 8.09 3.91
C ALA A 165 2.31 6.58 4.22
N ASP A 166 3.03 5.78 3.44
CA ASP A 166 3.07 4.31 3.57
C ASP A 166 4.07 3.83 4.63
N THR A 167 4.99 4.69 5.08
CA THR A 167 6.02 4.33 6.08
C THR A 167 5.94 5.17 7.36
N PRO A 168 6.35 4.60 8.52
CA PRO A 168 6.41 5.35 9.79
C PRO A 168 7.27 6.61 9.72
N GLU A 169 8.35 6.58 8.95
CA GLU A 169 9.28 7.70 8.76
C GLU A 169 8.66 8.84 7.93
N GLU A 170 7.95 8.50 6.85
CA GLU A 170 7.20 9.48 6.04
C GLU A 170 6.08 10.12 6.86
N LEU A 171 5.33 9.31 7.61
CA LEU A 171 4.29 9.80 8.50
C LEU A 171 4.85 10.75 9.56
N GLN A 172 6.02 10.44 10.14
CA GLN A 172 6.68 11.31 11.10
C GLN A 172 7.14 12.64 10.48
N ALA A 173 7.61 12.62 9.22
CA ALA A 173 7.96 13.83 8.49
C ALA A 173 6.73 14.73 8.24
N VAL A 174 5.60 14.12 7.84
CA VAL A 174 4.32 14.83 7.64
C VAL A 174 3.83 15.45 8.95
N LEU A 175 3.88 14.72 10.06
CA LEU A 175 3.49 15.26 11.38
C LEU A 175 4.39 16.40 11.87
N HIS A 176 5.67 16.39 11.50
CA HIS A 176 6.58 17.49 11.80
C HIS A 176 6.29 18.74 10.95
N GLU A 177 5.92 18.54 9.70
CA GLU A 177 5.58 19.62 8.76
C GLU A 177 4.21 20.25 9.07
N TYR A 178 3.25 19.44 9.51
CA TYR A 178 1.87 19.85 9.82
C TYR A 178 1.50 19.51 11.27
N PRO A 179 2.05 20.23 12.28
CA PRO A 179 1.83 19.91 13.70
C PRO A 179 0.38 20.08 14.16
N PHE A 180 -0.43 20.88 13.44
CA PHE A 180 -1.86 21.04 13.71
C PHE A 180 -2.68 19.76 13.47
N LEU A 181 -2.14 18.77 12.76
CA LEU A 181 -2.79 17.46 12.60
C LEU A 181 -2.97 16.73 13.94
N LEU A 182 -2.15 17.08 14.94
CA LEU A 182 -2.20 16.51 16.28
C LEU A 182 -3.09 17.33 17.25
N ASP A 183 -3.83 18.35 16.79
CA ASP A 183 -4.79 19.04 17.64
C ASP A 183 -6.11 18.27 17.76
N GLU A 184 -6.74 18.31 18.94
CA GLU A 184 -8.09 17.73 19.15
C GLU A 184 -9.15 18.37 18.24
N ALA A 185 -8.97 19.65 17.86
CA ALA A 185 -9.82 20.33 16.90
C ALA A 185 -9.82 19.66 15.51
N MET A 186 -8.77 18.90 15.18
CA MET A 186 -8.70 18.15 13.93
C MET A 186 -9.60 16.93 13.91
N ASP A 187 -9.82 16.30 15.06
CA ASP A 187 -10.77 15.18 15.14
C ASP A 187 -12.20 15.63 14.94
N GLU A 188 -12.55 16.79 15.48
CA GLU A 188 -13.86 17.40 15.29
C GLU A 188 -14.06 17.79 13.82
N GLY A 189 -13.02 18.33 13.17
CA GLY A 189 -13.03 18.61 11.74
C GLY A 189 -13.23 17.36 10.89
N LEU A 190 -12.44 16.31 11.11
CA LEU A 190 -12.55 15.04 10.39
C LEU A 190 -13.89 14.33 10.65
N ALA A 191 -14.44 14.43 11.87
CA ALA A 191 -15.75 13.88 12.18
C ALA A 191 -16.88 14.63 11.44
N GLY A 192 -16.82 15.96 11.40
CA GLY A 192 -17.77 16.77 10.63
C GLY A 192 -17.70 16.49 9.12
N LEU A 193 -16.49 16.29 8.59
CA LEU A 193 -16.28 15.89 7.20
C LEU A 193 -16.82 14.50 6.89
N ALA A 194 -16.61 13.53 7.79
CA ALA A 194 -17.15 12.18 7.64
C ALA A 194 -18.69 12.18 7.63
N GLU A 195 -19.33 13.02 8.45
CA GLU A 195 -20.78 13.20 8.50
C GLU A 195 -21.31 13.86 7.22
N ALA A 196 -20.66 14.94 6.76
CA ALA A 196 -21.00 15.60 5.50
C ALA A 196 -20.89 14.67 4.29
N ALA A 197 -19.87 13.81 4.25
CA ALA A 197 -19.70 12.82 3.19
C ALA A 197 -20.82 11.75 3.21
N VAL A 198 -21.32 11.35 4.38
CA VAL A 198 -22.49 10.46 4.49
C VAL A 198 -23.74 11.14 3.95
N ASP A 199 -23.96 12.42 4.29
CA ASP A 199 -25.10 13.19 3.81
C ASP A 199 -25.08 13.40 2.29
N ALA A 200 -23.88 13.46 1.69
CA ALA A 200 -23.67 13.49 0.24
C ALA A 200 -23.78 12.12 -0.45
N GLY A 201 -23.86 11.02 0.32
CA GLY A 201 -23.89 9.65 -0.20
C GLY A 201 -22.51 9.06 -0.55
N GLU A 202 -21.43 9.71 -0.14
CA GLU A 202 -20.04 9.34 -0.41
C GLU A 202 -19.44 8.50 0.73
N PHE A 203 -19.94 7.27 0.86
CA PHE A 203 -19.62 6.37 1.98
C PHE A 203 -18.14 5.99 2.09
N GLU A 204 -17.44 5.87 0.96
CA GLU A 204 -16.01 5.51 0.96
C GLU A 204 -15.13 6.64 1.50
N ILE A 205 -15.49 7.87 1.19
CA ILE A 205 -14.82 9.08 1.68
C ILE A 205 -15.08 9.27 3.16
N SER A 206 -16.32 9.06 3.61
CA SER A 206 -16.64 9.03 5.04
C SER A 206 -15.76 8.02 5.80
N GLN A 207 -15.62 6.79 5.29
CA GLN A 207 -14.74 5.79 5.88
C GLN A 207 -13.26 6.18 5.83
N ALA A 208 -12.82 6.94 4.83
CA ALA A 208 -11.45 7.45 4.77
C ALA A 208 -11.19 8.48 5.88
N PHE A 209 -12.12 9.43 6.09
CA PHE A 209 -12.03 10.41 7.18
C PHE A 209 -12.09 9.76 8.57
N GLU A 210 -12.95 8.75 8.76
CA GLU A 210 -12.99 8.00 10.01
C GLU A 210 -11.68 7.26 10.29
N ARG A 211 -11.09 6.63 9.26
CA ARG A 211 -9.78 5.96 9.37
C ARG A 211 -8.67 6.96 9.71
N ALA A 212 -8.64 8.12 9.04
CA ALA A 212 -7.68 9.18 9.34
C ALA A 212 -7.77 9.64 10.81
N ARG A 213 -9.00 9.87 11.30
CA ARG A 213 -9.25 10.28 12.69
C ARG A 213 -8.79 9.24 13.70
N MET A 214 -9.08 7.96 13.45
CA MET A 214 -8.63 6.87 14.33
C MET A 214 -7.10 6.77 14.39
N SER A 215 -6.42 6.91 13.25
CA SER A 215 -4.95 6.91 13.18
C SER A 215 -4.35 8.08 13.96
N LEU A 216 -4.87 9.30 13.83
CA LEU A 216 -4.41 10.48 14.57
C LEU A 216 -4.63 10.34 16.08
N THR A 217 -5.74 9.74 16.48
CA THR A 217 -6.03 9.44 17.89
C THR A 217 -5.01 8.44 18.45
N GLN A 218 -4.73 7.38 17.69
CA GLN A 218 -3.76 6.35 18.08
C GLN A 218 -2.33 6.91 18.17
N LEU A 219 -1.92 7.77 17.23
CA LEU A 219 -0.62 8.45 17.23
C LEU A 219 -0.45 9.38 18.43
N ARG A 220 -1.48 10.14 18.80
CA ARG A 220 -1.43 10.95 20.03
C ARG A 220 -1.30 10.09 21.27
N GLN A 221 -2.04 8.98 21.35
CA GLN A 221 -1.93 8.06 22.47
C GLN A 221 -0.54 7.45 22.58
N THR A 222 0.11 7.08 21.48
CA THR A 222 1.49 6.54 21.52
C THR A 222 2.52 7.62 21.88
N LEU A 223 2.34 8.86 21.42
CA LEU A 223 3.16 10.01 21.81
C LEU A 223 2.98 10.36 23.30
N ASP A 224 1.75 10.31 23.82
CA ASP A 224 1.43 10.53 25.22
C ASP A 224 1.95 9.40 26.12
N GLN A 225 1.87 8.15 25.66
CA GLN A 225 2.47 7.02 26.37
C GLN A 225 4.01 7.14 26.41
N SER A 226 4.62 7.60 25.31
CA SER A 226 6.06 7.83 25.22
C SER A 226 6.52 9.01 26.09
N SER A 227 5.71 10.08 26.17
CA SER A 227 5.98 11.26 26.98
C SER A 227 5.74 10.97 28.48
N GLN A 228 4.69 10.23 28.85
CA GLN A 228 4.41 9.79 30.22
C GLN A 228 5.44 8.75 30.71
N SER A 229 5.96 7.90 29.83
CA SER A 229 7.08 7.00 30.13
C SER A 229 8.39 7.76 30.40
N ARG A 230 8.59 8.93 29.78
CA ARG A 230 9.71 9.84 30.07
C ARG A 230 9.48 10.77 31.28
N ALA A 231 8.24 11.16 31.55
CA ALA A 231 7.89 12.16 32.58
C ALA A 231 7.58 11.57 33.96
N ASN A 232 7.34 10.26 34.05
CA ASN A 232 7.08 9.58 35.31
C ASN A 232 8.28 8.68 35.70
N PRO A 233 9.27 9.16 36.47
CA PRO A 233 10.17 8.24 37.16
C PRO A 233 9.34 7.53 38.22
N LYS A 234 8.76 6.39 37.85
CA LYS A 234 7.92 5.58 38.72
C LYS A 234 8.73 5.23 40.00
N PRO A 235 8.21 5.50 41.21
CA PRO A 235 8.84 5.04 42.43
C PRO A 235 8.75 3.51 42.45
N THR A 236 9.93 2.88 42.38
CA THR A 236 10.19 1.55 42.91
C THR A 236 9.11 0.49 42.60
N ALA A 237 8.87 0.24 41.32
CA ALA A 237 8.50 -1.12 40.93
C ALA A 237 9.81 -1.91 40.92
N THR A 238 9.92 -2.86 41.84
CA THR A 238 11.01 -3.83 41.98
C THR A 238 11.65 -4.12 40.64
N VAL A 239 12.96 -3.84 40.54
CA VAL A 239 13.82 -4.32 39.47
C VAL A 239 13.67 -5.84 39.43
N ALA A 240 12.73 -6.33 38.63
CA ALA A 240 12.89 -7.61 37.98
C ALA A 240 14.10 -7.38 37.07
N GLN A 241 15.22 -7.96 37.48
CA GLN A 241 16.49 -7.91 36.80
C GLN A 241 16.25 -8.08 35.30
N ALA A 242 16.77 -7.17 34.49
CA ALA A 242 16.87 -7.37 33.06
C ALA A 242 17.51 -8.74 32.86
N SER A 243 16.71 -9.70 32.37
CA SER A 243 17.15 -11.01 31.93
C SER A 243 18.39 -10.79 31.07
N ALA A 244 19.47 -11.55 31.31
CA ALA A 244 20.62 -11.49 30.40
C ALA A 244 20.12 -11.68 28.95
N PRO A 245 20.70 -11.01 27.94
CA PRO A 245 20.24 -11.19 26.57
C PRO A 245 20.28 -12.68 26.19
N PRO A 246 19.25 -13.20 25.50
CA PRO A 246 19.20 -14.60 25.13
C PRO A 246 20.43 -14.98 24.30
N PRO A 247 20.95 -16.22 24.43
CA PRO A 247 22.11 -16.65 23.67
C PRO A 247 21.81 -16.67 22.17
N ALA A 248 22.85 -16.62 21.34
CA ALA A 248 22.70 -16.58 19.88
C ALA A 248 21.91 -17.77 19.28
N ASN A 249 21.85 -18.91 19.98
CA ASN A 249 21.09 -20.09 19.58
C ASN A 249 19.65 -20.13 20.12
N TRP A 250 19.18 -19.08 20.80
CA TRP A 250 17.87 -19.04 21.44
C TRP A 250 16.71 -19.27 20.47
N ASN A 251 16.77 -18.74 19.24
CA ASN A 251 15.73 -18.96 18.23
C ASN A 251 15.58 -20.43 17.81
N THR A 252 16.63 -21.23 17.93
CA THR A 252 16.58 -22.68 17.68
C THR A 252 15.95 -23.39 18.87
N ILE A 253 16.35 -23.02 20.08
CA ILE A 253 15.82 -23.56 21.34
C ILE A 253 14.32 -23.24 21.46
N ARG A 254 13.93 -21.99 21.20
CA ARG A 254 12.54 -21.50 21.20
C ARG A 254 11.64 -22.33 20.28
N ARG A 255 12.09 -22.60 19.04
CA ARG A 255 11.32 -23.43 18.10
C ARG A 255 11.15 -24.85 18.60
N ALA A 256 12.18 -25.43 19.22
CA ALA A 256 12.10 -26.77 19.79
C ALA A 256 11.17 -26.84 21.02
N VAL A 257 11.14 -25.78 21.84
CA VAL A 257 10.19 -25.68 22.97
C VAL A 257 8.75 -25.53 22.48
N LEU A 258 8.51 -24.68 21.47
CA LEU A 258 7.19 -24.49 20.86
C LEU A 258 6.65 -25.76 20.18
N ALA A 259 7.54 -26.68 19.79
CA ALA A 259 7.20 -27.96 19.17
C ALA A 259 7.07 -29.12 20.18
N CYS A 260 7.33 -28.89 21.47
CA CYS A 260 7.15 -29.93 22.49
C CYS A 260 5.66 -30.15 22.76
N GLU A 261 5.21 -31.38 22.60
CA GLU A 261 3.81 -31.76 22.86
C GLU A 261 3.63 -32.40 24.25
N ASP A 262 4.69 -32.95 24.84
CA ASP A 262 4.63 -33.65 26.12
C ASP A 262 5.83 -33.44 27.07
N ALA A 263 5.65 -33.85 28.33
CA ALA A 263 6.64 -33.71 29.39
C ALA A 263 7.91 -34.58 29.19
N SER A 264 7.84 -35.64 28.38
CA SER A 264 8.96 -36.53 28.08
C SER A 264 9.90 -35.88 27.06
N GLU A 265 9.35 -35.22 26.05
CA GLU A 265 10.09 -34.41 25.07
C GLU A 265 10.77 -33.22 25.74
N LEU A 266 10.10 -32.57 26.69
CA LEU A 266 10.68 -31.49 27.48
C LEU A 266 11.90 -31.95 28.31
N ALA A 267 11.85 -33.16 28.87
CA ALA A 267 12.95 -33.73 29.63
C ALA A 267 14.18 -34.02 28.74
N ALA A 268 13.96 -34.51 27.51
CA ALA A 268 15.01 -34.68 26.51
C ALA A 268 15.60 -33.32 26.08
N LEU A 269 14.74 -32.34 25.86
CA LEU A 269 15.15 -30.99 25.44
C LEU A 269 15.94 -30.27 26.53
N ARG A 270 15.62 -30.48 27.81
CA ARG A 270 16.41 -29.97 28.95
C ARG A 270 17.77 -30.62 29.09
N ALA A 271 17.92 -31.88 28.69
CA ALA A 271 19.21 -32.56 28.66
C ALA A 271 20.09 -32.04 27.52
N GLU A 272 19.50 -31.69 26.38
CA GLU A 272 20.19 -31.10 25.22
C GLU A 272 20.51 -29.61 25.41
N TYR A 273 19.59 -28.85 26.02
CA TYR A 273 19.70 -27.42 26.26
C TYR A 273 19.51 -27.10 27.76
N PRO A 274 20.58 -27.13 28.57
CA PRO A 274 20.51 -26.87 30.01
C PRO A 274 19.94 -25.50 30.38
N ILE A 275 19.98 -24.55 29.43
CA ILE A 275 19.44 -23.20 29.61
C ILE A 275 17.91 -23.20 29.82
N LEU A 276 17.20 -24.23 29.35
CA LEU A 276 15.75 -24.38 29.57
C LEU A 276 15.38 -24.70 31.03
N ALA A 277 16.37 -25.01 31.87
CA ALA A 277 16.20 -25.14 33.31
C ALA A 277 16.50 -23.84 34.06
N SER A 278 16.97 -22.77 33.38
CA SER A 278 17.20 -21.47 34.02
C SER A 278 15.89 -20.67 34.12
N ALA A 279 15.84 -19.79 35.12
CA ALA A 279 14.74 -18.83 35.26
C ALA A 279 14.68 -17.84 34.07
N ASP A 280 15.81 -17.65 33.38
CA ASP A 280 15.91 -16.75 32.23
C ASP A 280 15.12 -17.28 31.01
N ALA A 281 15.01 -18.61 30.84
CA ALA A 281 14.26 -19.17 29.70
C ALA A 281 12.76 -18.88 29.77
N ASP A 282 12.14 -18.95 30.96
CA ASP A 282 10.75 -18.54 31.13
C ASP A 282 10.60 -17.02 31.02
N ALA A 283 11.59 -16.24 31.47
CA ALA A 283 11.59 -14.79 31.34
C ALA A 283 11.66 -14.34 29.87
N TRP A 284 12.53 -14.95 29.06
CA TRP A 284 12.63 -14.67 27.62
C TRP A 284 11.36 -15.05 26.86
N LEU A 285 10.71 -16.15 27.21
CA LEU A 285 9.41 -16.49 26.63
C LEU A 285 8.29 -15.56 27.13
N ALA A 286 8.39 -15.03 28.35
CA ALA A 286 7.44 -14.03 28.86
C ALA A 286 7.53 -12.72 28.08
N GLU A 287 8.75 -12.26 27.82
CA GLU A 287 9.05 -11.08 27.02
C GLU A 287 8.55 -11.26 25.58
N ASP A 288 8.80 -12.42 24.96
CA ASP A 288 8.32 -12.75 23.62
C ASP A 288 6.79 -12.83 23.54
N GLN A 289 6.15 -13.42 24.57
CA GLN A 289 4.69 -13.44 24.68
C GLN A 289 4.09 -12.04 24.75
N GLN A 290 4.72 -11.14 25.51
CA GLN A 290 4.26 -9.77 25.66
C GLN A 290 4.47 -8.98 24.36
N ALA A 291 5.62 -9.13 23.71
CA ALA A 291 5.90 -8.49 22.43
C ALA A 291 4.88 -8.89 21.35
N LEU A 292 4.46 -10.17 21.31
CA LEU A 292 3.42 -10.64 20.39
C LEU A 292 2.04 -10.03 20.69
N ARG A 293 1.71 -9.78 21.96
CA ARG A 293 0.47 -9.08 22.33
C ARG A 293 0.48 -7.62 21.92
N ASP A 294 1.64 -6.96 22.06
CA ASP A 294 1.78 -5.54 21.75
C ASP A 294 1.62 -5.28 20.24
N VAL A 295 1.96 -6.25 19.38
CA VAL A 295 1.72 -6.20 17.92
C VAL A 295 0.40 -6.84 17.46
N GLY A 296 -0.44 -7.29 18.40
CA GLY A 296 -1.77 -7.85 18.10
C GLY A 296 -1.80 -9.32 17.65
N ASP A 297 -0.67 -10.04 17.70
CA ASP A 297 -0.62 -11.48 17.42
C ASP A 297 -1.03 -12.31 18.64
N LEU A 298 -2.35 -12.37 18.86
CA LEU A 298 -2.94 -13.13 19.96
C LEU A 298 -2.72 -14.64 19.84
N GLY A 299 -2.62 -15.16 18.61
CA GLY A 299 -2.39 -16.59 18.35
C GLY A 299 -0.98 -17.01 18.74
N GLY A 300 0.03 -16.25 18.33
CA GLY A 300 1.42 -16.44 18.75
C GLY A 300 1.60 -16.28 20.25
N ALA A 301 0.97 -15.27 20.85
CA ALA A 301 1.01 -15.05 22.30
C ALA A 301 0.36 -16.20 23.10
N GLN A 302 -0.67 -16.83 22.56
CA GLN A 302 -1.27 -18.02 23.17
C GLN A 302 -0.32 -19.22 23.10
N LEU A 303 0.27 -19.50 21.94
CA LEU A 303 1.22 -20.60 21.74
C LEU A 303 2.43 -20.49 22.68
N ILE A 304 2.99 -19.29 22.83
CA ILE A 304 4.10 -19.06 23.77
C ILE A 304 3.63 -19.26 25.22
N GLY A 305 2.41 -18.83 25.56
CA GLY A 305 1.81 -19.09 26.88
C GLY A 305 1.69 -20.58 27.20
N GLU A 306 1.28 -21.38 26.22
CA GLU A 306 1.20 -22.84 26.34
C GLU A 306 2.57 -23.49 26.51
N ALA A 307 3.57 -23.05 25.74
CA ALA A 307 4.94 -23.50 25.86
C ALA A 307 5.57 -23.16 27.24
N ARG A 308 5.24 -22.00 27.81
CA ARG A 308 5.65 -21.63 29.17
C ARG A 308 5.01 -22.50 30.25
N ALA A 309 3.74 -22.85 30.09
CA ALA A 309 3.06 -23.78 31.00
C ALA A 309 3.72 -25.16 30.98
N VAL A 310 4.08 -25.65 29.80
CA VAL A 310 4.86 -26.90 29.63
C VAL A 310 6.21 -26.79 30.32
N LEU A 311 6.96 -25.69 30.10
CA LEU A 311 8.24 -25.46 30.77
C LEU A 311 8.15 -25.43 32.30
N ARG A 312 7.06 -24.93 32.88
CA ARG A 312 6.83 -24.93 34.32
C ARG A 312 6.36 -26.27 34.88
N GLY A 313 6.01 -27.23 34.01
CA GLY A 313 5.38 -28.48 34.41
C GLY A 313 3.94 -28.30 34.90
N GLU A 314 3.26 -27.25 34.45
CA GLU A 314 1.86 -26.95 34.76
C GLU A 314 0.88 -27.70 33.83
N ARG A 315 1.40 -28.50 32.89
CA ARG A 315 0.67 -29.26 31.88
C ARG A 315 1.20 -30.69 31.77
#